data_AF-C2CKR1-F1
#
_entry.id   AF-C2CKR1-F1
#
_cell.length_a   1.000
_cell.length_b   1.000
_cell.length_c   1.000
_cell.angle_alpha   90.00
_cell.angle_beta   90.00
_cell.angle_gamma   90.00
#
_symmetry.space_group_name_H-M   'P 1'
#
loop_
_entity.id
_entity.type
_entity.pdbx_description
1 polymer ?
#
loop_
_entity_poly.entity_id
_entity_poly.type
_entity_poly.pdbx_seq_one_letter_code
_entity_poly.pdbx_strand_id
1 'polypeptide(L)' 'MARTKNRHISQSETEVVKVIEKIYIAGIYVRLSQERKEAYRDKSNSLEMQEELCIKAANEKDIKILRVYKDYE' A
#
# COMPACT_ATOMS: atom_id res chain seq x y z
N MET A 1 21.64 35.91 -39.85
CA MET A 1 21.03 35.19 -38.70
C MET A 1 21.71 33.84 -38.57
N ALA A 2 22.35 33.56 -37.43
CA ALA A 2 23.09 32.31 -37.21
C ALA A 2 22.11 31.12 -37.08
N ARG A 3 22.31 30.07 -37.90
CA ARG A 3 21.54 28.83 -37.82
C ARG A 3 22.05 27.98 -36.65
N THR A 4 21.31 27.94 -35.54
CA THR A 4 21.56 27.01 -34.45
C THR A 4 21.14 25.59 -34.88
N LYS A 5 22.12 24.68 -34.99
CA LYS A 5 21.95 23.30 -35.52
C LYS A 5 20.98 22.41 -34.73
N ASN A 6 20.53 22.85 -33.56
CA ASN A 6 19.76 22.03 -32.61
C ASN A 6 18.27 22.42 -32.54
N ARG A 7 17.75 23.17 -33.51
CA ARG A 7 16.34 23.62 -33.53
C ARG A 7 15.32 22.47 -33.71
N HIS A 8 15.76 21.32 -34.20
CA HIS A 8 14.93 20.11 -34.35
C HIS A 8 14.87 19.24 -33.10
N ILE A 9 15.73 19.51 -32.10
CA ILE A 9 15.64 18.86 -30.82
C ILE A 9 14.49 19.57 -30.11
N SER A 10 13.26 19.13 -30.37
CA SER A 10 12.20 19.24 -29.36
C SER A 10 12.88 18.82 -28.07
N GLN A 11 12.97 19.74 -27.09
CA GLN A 11 13.37 19.39 -25.74
C GLN A 11 12.64 18.09 -25.47
N SER A 12 13.37 16.98 -25.50
CA SER A 12 12.82 15.71 -25.09
C SER A 12 12.38 16.07 -23.70
N GLU A 13 11.07 16.21 -23.53
CA GLU A 13 10.41 16.15 -22.25
C GLU A 13 11.22 15.09 -21.56
N THR A 14 12.00 15.55 -20.60
CA THR A 14 12.74 14.66 -19.74
C THR A 14 11.57 13.89 -19.20
N GLU A 15 11.35 12.70 -19.74
CA GLU A 15 10.38 11.76 -19.26
C GLU A 15 10.95 11.53 -17.88
N VAL A 16 10.51 12.40 -16.96
CA VAL A 16 10.55 12.24 -15.54
C VAL A 16 9.96 10.86 -15.49
N VAL A 17 10.85 9.90 -15.30
CA VAL A 17 10.52 8.53 -15.02
C VAL A 17 9.66 8.71 -13.79
N LYS A 18 8.35 8.86 -14.01
CA LYS A 18 7.33 8.76 -13.00
C LYS A 18 7.48 7.31 -12.68
N VAL A 19 8.41 7.03 -11.77
CA VAL A 19 8.43 5.85 -10.95
C VAL A 19 6.97 5.70 -10.61
N ILE A 20 6.34 4.70 -11.21
CA ILE A 20 4.93 4.45 -10.99
C ILE A 20 4.92 3.98 -9.54
N GLU A 21 4.83 4.94 -8.62
CA GLU A 21 4.77 4.74 -7.20
C GLU A 21 3.50 3.92 -6.98
N LYS A 22 3.67 2.61 -6.72
CA LYS A 22 2.65 1.63 -6.37
C LYS A 22 1.22 2.12 -6.60
N ILE A 23 0.63 1.76 -7.75
CA ILE A 23 -0.69 2.23 -8.22
C ILE A 23 -1.79 1.97 -7.17
N TYR A 24 -1.62 0.94 -6.35
CA TYR A 24 -2.60 0.53 -5.36
C TYR A 24 -2.16 0.90 -3.95
N ILE A 25 -2.98 1.72 -3.30
CA ILE A 25 -2.82 2.14 -1.91
C ILE A 25 -3.99 1.57 -1.11
N ALA A 26 -3.70 0.97 0.04
CA ALA A 26 -4.70 0.42 0.95
C ALA A 26 -4.53 0.92 2.38
N GLY A 27 -5.62 0.92 3.14
CA GLY A 27 -5.62 1.02 4.60
C GLY A 27 -5.91 -0.35 5.22
N ILE A 28 -5.24 -0.67 6.33
CA ILE A 28 -5.54 -1.86 7.12
C ILE A 28 -6.49 -1.44 8.25
N TYR A 29 -7.58 -2.18 8.45
CA TYR A 29 -8.45 -2.04 9.62
C TYR A 29 -8.42 -3.35 10.42
N VAL A 30 -8.07 -3.25 11.70
CA VAL A 30 -7.93 -4.38 12.60
C VAL A 30 -8.81 -4.15 13.82
N ARG A 31 -9.59 -5.15 14.21
CA ARG A 31 -10.46 -5.10 15.39
C ARG A 31 -10.40 -6.43 16.13
N LEU A 32 -10.35 -6.37 17.45
CA LEU A 32 -10.60 -7.55 18.28
C LEU A 32 -12.10 -7.83 18.28
N SER A 33 -12.48 -9.07 18.01
CA SER A 33 -13.85 -9.44 18.33
C SER A 33 -13.97 -9.54 19.84
N GLN A 34 -15.01 -8.95 20.43
CA GLN A 34 -15.48 -9.32 21.77
C GLN A 34 -15.36 -10.82 21.97
N GLU A 35 -14.84 -11.26 23.12
CA GLU A 35 -14.69 -12.67 23.48
C GLU A 35 -15.98 -13.44 23.19
N ARG A 36 -16.02 -14.07 22.01
CA ARG A 36 -17.16 -14.91 21.64
C ARG A 36 -17.00 -16.20 22.42
N LYS A 37 -18.04 -16.57 23.17
CA LYS A 37 -18.05 -17.71 24.09
C LYS A 37 -18.15 -19.07 23.38
N GLU A 38 -18.04 -19.08 22.06
CA GLU A 38 -18.24 -20.26 21.20
C GLU A 38 -16.96 -21.11 21.17
N ALA A 39 -16.96 -22.21 21.92
CA ALA A 39 -15.79 -23.08 22.08
C ALA A 39 -15.27 -23.74 20.79
N TYR A 40 -16.08 -23.78 19.72
CA TYR A 40 -15.73 -24.41 18.44
C TYR A 40 -14.96 -23.48 17.49
N ARG A 41 -14.81 -22.20 17.85
CA ARG A 41 -14.21 -21.19 16.98
C ARG A 41 -12.91 -20.72 17.62
N ASP A 42 -11.82 -20.79 16.86
CA ASP A 42 -10.54 -20.28 17.34
C ASP A 42 -10.69 -18.83 17.78
N LYS A 43 -10.17 -18.53 18.97
CA LYS A 43 -10.14 -17.17 19.51
C LYS A 43 -9.48 -16.25 18.47
N SER A 44 -10.01 -15.05 18.33
CA SER A 44 -9.44 -14.06 17.41
C SER A 44 -7.93 -13.97 17.61
N ASN A 45 -7.17 -14.11 16.54
CA ASN A 45 -5.73 -13.84 16.55
C ASN A 45 -5.50 -12.44 17.12
N SER A 46 -4.37 -12.24 17.82
CA SER A 46 -3.99 -10.94 18.38
C SER A 46 -4.06 -9.85 17.30
N LEU A 47 -4.31 -8.59 17.70
CA LEU A 47 -4.30 -7.46 16.77
C LEU A 47 -3.01 -7.41 15.95
N GLU A 48 -1.88 -7.72 16.59
CA GLU A 48 -0.56 -7.78 15.98
C GLU A 48 -0.50 -8.84 14.87
N MET A 49 -1.03 -10.03 15.12
CA MET A 49 -1.01 -11.09 14.12
C MET A 49 -1.97 -10.81 12.95
N GLN A 50 -3.11 -10.17 13.20
CA GLN A 50 -4.01 -9.72 12.14
C GLN A 50 -3.35 -8.63 11.27
N GLU A 51 -2.65 -7.67 11.89
CA GLU A 51 -1.88 -6.64 11.19
C GLU A 51 -0.78 -7.27 10.33
N GLU A 52 0.02 -8.18 10.89
CA GLU A 52 1.08 -8.87 10.16
C GLU A 52 0.58 -9.63 8.93
N LEU A 53 -0.56 -10.33 9.06
CA LEU A 53 -1.18 -11.05 7.94
C LEU A 53 -1.57 -10.09 6.80
N CYS A 54 -2.17 -8.95 7.14
CA CYS A 54 -2.52 -7.93 6.16
C CYS A 54 -1.28 -7.30 5.50
N ILE A 55 -0.21 -7.06 6.26
CA ILE A 55 1.05 -6.53 5.73
C ILE A 55 1.69 -7.53 4.75
N LYS A 56 1.75 -8.81 5.12
CA LYS A 56 2.28 -9.87 4.24
C LYS A 56 1.50 -9.95 2.93
N ALA A 57 0.17 -9.98 3.01
CA ALA A 57 -0.68 -10.04 1.82
C ALA A 57 -0.57 -8.78 0.95
N ALA A 58 -0.40 -7.59 1.54
CA ALA A 58 -0.18 -6.36 0.79
C ALA A 58 1.17 -6.36 0.06
N ASN A 59 2.22 -6.84 0.73
CA ASN A 59 3.56 -6.96 0.14
C ASN A 59 3.58 -7.94 -1.03
N GLU A 60 2.92 -9.11 -0.90
CA GLU A 60 2.79 -10.09 -1.99
C GLU A 60 2.08 -9.52 -3.23
N LYS A 61 1.13 -8.61 -3.03
CA LYS A 61 0.33 -7.99 -4.10
C LYS A 61 0.89 -6.63 -4.57
N ASP A 62 2.06 -6.25 -4.07
CA ASP A 62 2.70 -4.96 -4.31
C ASP A 62 1.80 -3.74 -4.00
N ILE A 63 1.02 -3.82 -2.93
CA ILE A 63 0.14 -2.75 -2.45
C ILE A 63 0.89 -1.90 -1.42
N LYS A 64 0.79 -0.57 -1.52
CA LYS A 64 1.31 0.36 -0.50
C LYS A 64 0.30 0.52 0.62
N ILE A 65 0.71 0.27 1.86
CA ILE A 65 -0.13 0.53 3.03
C ILE A 65 0.05 1.99 3.46
N LEU A 66 -1.05 2.75 3.52
CA LEU A 66 -1.04 4.15 3.95
C LEU A 66 -1.18 4.28 5.46
N ARG A 67 -2.07 3.50 6.07
CA ARG A 67 -2.41 3.61 7.49
C ARG A 67 -3.00 2.30 8.01
N VAL A 68 -2.75 2.04 9.28
CA VAL A 68 -3.38 0.97 10.05
C VAL A 68 -4.32 1.62 11.07
N TYR A 69 -5.59 1.20 11.05
CA TYR A 69 -6.61 1.60 12.00
C TYR A 69 -6.84 0.42 12.96
N LYS A 70 -6.62 0.66 14.25
CA LYS A 70 -6.79 -0.34 15.30
C LYS A 70 -7.99 0.02 16.13
N ASP A 71 -8.91 -0.92 16.26
CA ASP A 71 -10.10 -0.81 17.08
C ASP A 71 -9.95 -1.76 18.28
N TYR A 72 -9.76 -1.14 19.43
CA TYR A 72 -9.69 -1.78 20.73
C TYR A 72 -11.09 -1.63 21.31
N GLU A 73 -11.97 -2.61 21.08
CA GLU A 73 -13.24 -2.69 21.80
C GLU A 73 -13.02 -2.75 23.31
#